data_AF-A0AAD0B2S8-F1
#
_entry.id   AF-A0AAD0B2S8-F1
#
_cell.length_a   1.000
_cell.length_b   1.000
_cell.length_c   1.000
_cell.angle_alpha   90.00
_cell.angle_beta   90.00
_cell.angle_gamma   90.00
#
_symmetry.space_group_name_H-M   'P 1'
#
loop_
_entity.id
_entity.type
_entity.pdbx_description
1 polymer ?
#
loop_
_entity_poly.entity_id
_entity_poly.type
_entity_poly.pdbx_seq_one_letter_code
_entity_poly.pdbx_strand_id
1 'polypeptide(L)'
;MPSSTQHGFAYSGSLTHHSGHGYNRQIRAVAVSAPECLTGAKSSRALNSCDPVSLFNACRHAAYLAQIEGSAWANSTWANGCYEARDCFMLMYSLDDMPAFETLLLAQKPNLVLIGAMTLCMPGAVHCAQLVRKLLGDGPVIILGGRHVNETLYLDNERKRNPCDVKHHKASPGRLIREHKIPPLFDIVISGEAEIIISAIGEALARADRLSIETIAGLLSVDIPGLWIVDFPKIGITQVSRGVRLDQNRLPSAIEIFGVKSSFGVFGNRLTSHAFSYTGRGCFYDCSFCSERRSVAGGIYDAAGAPLRIYKQFQKTLLASQNDPRGRKASAFVEDSIFLNGSPTQINALCELMELKPLDLIFGGQFTIDLIIERRTLIERLSNNGLRYVFLGLETLSLDNLILYLNNLTPAKRV
;
A
#
# COMPACT_ATOMS: atom_id res chain seq x y z
N MET A 1 33.18 12.70 6.51
CA MET A 1 32.67 11.34 6.25
C MET A 1 32.45 10.64 7.58
N PRO A 2 31.20 10.34 7.97
CA PRO A 2 30.95 9.39 9.04
C PRO A 2 30.12 8.19 8.56
N SER A 3 30.72 7.02 8.76
CA SER A 3 30.17 5.69 9.04
C SER A 3 28.68 5.42 8.79
N SER A 4 28.45 4.56 7.81
CA SER A 4 27.23 3.77 7.60
C SER A 4 26.87 2.92 8.82
N THR A 5 25.83 3.32 9.55
CA THR A 5 25.10 2.40 10.43
C THR A 5 24.33 1.40 9.57
N GLN A 6 24.84 0.16 9.49
CA GLN A 6 24.08 -0.99 9.02
C GLN A 6 22.91 -1.23 9.98
N HIS A 7 21.75 -0.65 9.69
CA HIS A 7 20.50 -1.12 10.26
C HIS A 7 20.04 -2.36 9.50
N GLY A 8 20.45 -3.53 9.98
CA GLY A 8 19.96 -4.81 9.47
C GLY A 8 18.44 -4.91 9.66
N PHE A 9 17.68 -4.74 8.59
CA PHE A 9 16.25 -5.01 8.57
C PHE A 9 16.02 -6.53 8.59
N ALA A 10 15.89 -7.09 9.79
CA ALA A 10 14.87 -8.05 10.20
C ALA A 10 14.39 -9.18 9.28
N TYR A 11 13.82 -8.84 8.13
CA TYR A 11 13.17 -9.76 7.21
C TYR A 11 14.09 -10.22 6.08
N SER A 12 15.33 -9.69 6.01
CA SER A 12 16.36 -10.23 5.12
C SER A 12 16.82 -11.62 5.56
N GLY A 13 16.95 -11.86 6.87
CA GLY A 13 17.58 -13.08 7.40
C GLY A 13 16.83 -14.40 7.21
N SER A 14 15.51 -14.38 6.98
CA SER A 14 14.74 -15.62 6.78
C SER A 14 14.63 -16.06 5.32
N LEU A 15 15.10 -15.24 4.37
CA LEU A 15 15.08 -15.54 2.93
C LEU A 15 16.49 -15.82 2.38
N THR A 16 17.54 -15.47 3.14
CA THR A 16 18.95 -15.55 2.72
C THR A 16 19.71 -16.80 3.17
N HIS A 17 19.11 -17.74 3.91
CA HIS A 17 19.79 -18.99 4.31
C HIS A 17 19.58 -20.15 3.31
N HIS A 18 19.90 -19.92 2.03
CA HIS A 18 20.18 -21.02 1.10
C HIS A 18 21.44 -20.70 0.30
N SER A 19 22.58 -21.05 0.90
CA SER A 19 23.88 -21.15 0.23
C SER A 19 23.82 -22.23 -0.86
N GLY A 20 23.94 -21.84 -2.14
CA GLY A 20 24.36 -22.76 -3.20
C GLY A 20 23.69 -22.68 -4.57
N HIS A 21 22.58 -21.94 -4.75
CA HIS A 21 21.94 -21.82 -6.07
C HIS A 21 21.87 -20.37 -6.52
N GLY A 22 22.54 -20.07 -7.64
CA GLY A 22 22.51 -18.77 -8.29
C GLY A 22 21.10 -18.43 -8.80
N TYR A 23 20.82 -17.14 -8.94
CA TYR A 23 19.58 -16.68 -9.56
C TYR A 23 19.65 -16.90 -11.07
N ASN A 24 18.64 -17.56 -11.62
CA ASN A 24 18.58 -17.91 -13.03
C ASN A 24 18.09 -16.77 -13.91
N ARG A 25 17.40 -15.78 -13.33
CA ARG A 25 16.72 -14.72 -14.07
C ARG A 25 16.81 -13.39 -13.35
N GLN A 26 17.02 -12.33 -14.14
CA GLN A 26 16.89 -10.96 -13.68
C GLN A 26 15.41 -10.58 -13.51
N ILE A 27 15.04 -9.93 -12.40
CA ILE A 27 13.70 -9.41 -12.19
C ILE A 27 13.55 -8.08 -12.93
N ARG A 28 12.57 -7.97 -13.82
CA ARG A 28 12.17 -6.72 -14.48
C ARG A 28 10.74 -6.42 -14.07
N ALA A 29 10.58 -5.58 -13.07
CA ALA A 29 9.31 -5.32 -12.42
C ALA A 29 8.76 -3.93 -12.79
N VAL A 30 7.48 -3.90 -13.16
CA VAL A 30 6.69 -2.67 -13.34
C VAL A 30 5.47 -2.74 -12.43
N ALA A 31 5.12 -1.63 -11.79
CA ALA A 31 3.97 -1.52 -10.90
C ALA A 31 3.04 -0.39 -11.34
N VAL A 32 1.74 -0.65 -11.41
CA VAL A 32 0.75 0.32 -11.89
C VAL A 32 -0.50 0.33 -11.03
N SER A 33 -0.95 1.52 -10.63
CA SER A 33 -2.26 1.71 -10.02
C SER A 33 -3.26 1.86 -11.14
N ALA A 34 -4.20 0.91 -11.22
CA ALA A 34 -5.18 0.86 -12.29
C ALA A 34 -6.07 2.12 -12.32
N PRO A 35 -6.46 2.60 -13.51
CA PRO A 35 -7.31 3.77 -13.64
C PRO A 35 -8.73 3.49 -13.15
N GLU A 36 -9.39 4.53 -12.63
CA GLU A 36 -10.79 4.48 -12.20
C GLU A 36 -11.76 5.02 -13.26
N CYS A 37 -11.30 5.99 -14.07
CA CYS A 37 -12.12 6.67 -15.07
C CYS A 37 -11.89 6.10 -16.47
N LEU A 38 -12.91 6.22 -17.33
CA LEU A 38 -12.75 5.92 -18.75
C LEU A 38 -11.93 7.00 -19.46
N THR A 39 -12.19 8.27 -19.15
CA THR A 39 -11.50 9.43 -19.74
C THR A 39 -11.30 10.52 -18.69
N GLY A 40 -10.43 11.48 -18.99
CA GLY A 40 -10.23 12.68 -18.22
C GLY A 40 -8.91 12.70 -17.44
N ALA A 41 -8.68 13.83 -16.79
CA ALA A 41 -7.51 14.09 -15.98
C ALA A 41 -7.93 14.51 -14.56
N LYS A 42 -7.02 14.35 -13.59
CA LYS A 42 -7.28 14.77 -12.21
C LYS A 42 -7.57 16.26 -12.13
N SER A 43 -8.70 16.62 -11.51
CA SER A 43 -9.12 18.01 -11.29
C SER A 43 -8.20 18.72 -10.30
N SER A 44 -7.70 19.91 -10.62
CA SER A 44 -6.90 20.74 -9.70
C SER A 44 -7.59 21.07 -8.37
N ARG A 45 -8.91 20.84 -8.27
CA ARG A 45 -9.72 21.04 -7.05
C ARG A 45 -9.68 19.85 -6.08
N ALA A 46 -9.08 18.73 -6.46
CA ALA A 46 -8.91 17.56 -5.59
C ALA A 46 -7.47 17.49 -5.02
N LEU A 47 -7.32 16.84 -3.87
CA LEU A 47 -6.01 16.47 -3.35
C LEU A 47 -5.42 15.38 -4.26
N ASN A 48 -4.60 15.81 -5.21
CA ASN A 48 -4.03 14.91 -6.21
C ASN A 48 -2.58 14.61 -5.90
N SER A 49 -2.32 13.35 -5.62
CA SER A 49 -0.97 12.81 -5.68
C SER A 49 -0.62 12.38 -7.10
N CYS A 50 0.66 12.53 -7.43
CA CYS A 50 1.29 11.86 -8.58
C CYS A 50 2.01 10.57 -8.15
N ASP A 51 2.01 10.26 -6.84
CA ASP A 51 2.65 9.10 -6.26
C ASP A 51 1.64 7.94 -6.14
N PRO A 52 1.91 6.74 -6.68
CA PRO A 52 1.10 5.55 -6.42
C PRO A 52 1.43 4.98 -5.02
N VAL A 53 1.11 5.73 -3.97
CA VAL A 53 1.57 5.49 -2.59
C VAL A 53 1.22 4.10 -2.08
N SER A 54 0.02 3.60 -2.34
CA SER A 54 -0.37 2.25 -1.90
C SER A 54 0.50 1.17 -2.54
N LEU A 55 0.97 1.39 -3.77
CA LEU A 55 1.93 0.49 -4.42
C LEU A 55 3.34 0.66 -3.87
N PHE A 56 3.79 1.89 -3.58
CA PHE A 56 5.05 2.09 -2.87
C PHE A 56 5.05 1.34 -1.53
N ASN A 57 3.98 1.43 -0.76
CA ASN A 57 3.86 0.68 0.48
C ASN A 57 3.93 -0.82 0.25
N ALA A 58 3.17 -1.36 -0.71
CA ALA A 58 3.20 -2.78 -1.06
C ALA A 58 4.56 -3.26 -1.58
N CYS A 59 5.34 -2.40 -2.23
CA CYS A 59 6.60 -2.78 -2.88
C CYS A 59 7.85 -2.38 -2.09
N ARG A 60 7.73 -1.63 -0.98
CA ARG A 60 8.86 -1.06 -0.23
C ARG A 60 9.88 -2.10 0.22
N HIS A 61 9.44 -3.31 0.57
CA HIS A 61 10.37 -4.36 0.97
C HIS A 61 11.17 -4.90 -0.22
N ALA A 62 10.52 -5.20 -1.35
CA ALA A 62 11.19 -5.63 -2.58
C ALA A 62 12.14 -4.55 -3.13
N ALA A 63 11.73 -3.28 -3.11
CA ALA A 63 12.57 -2.17 -3.53
C ALA A 63 13.76 -1.94 -2.58
N TYR A 64 13.58 -2.14 -1.27
CA TYR A 64 14.70 -2.17 -0.32
C TYR A 64 15.68 -3.31 -0.64
N LEU A 65 15.19 -4.53 -0.88
CA LEU A 65 16.03 -5.66 -1.25
C LEU A 65 16.80 -5.43 -2.55
N ALA A 66 16.27 -4.60 -3.46
CA ALA A 66 16.99 -4.20 -4.68
C ALA A 66 18.25 -3.37 -4.39
N GLN A 67 18.38 -2.81 -3.19
CA GLN A 67 19.55 -2.06 -2.73
C GLN A 67 20.51 -2.92 -1.89
N ILE A 68 20.19 -4.21 -1.67
CA ILE A 68 20.99 -5.12 -0.85
C ILE A 68 21.72 -6.11 -1.73
N GLU A 69 23.05 -6.01 -1.76
CA GLU A 69 23.91 -6.92 -2.51
C GLU A 69 23.64 -8.40 -2.16
N GLY A 70 23.63 -9.25 -3.18
CA GLY A 70 23.35 -10.68 -3.03
C GLY A 70 21.87 -11.05 -2.94
N SER A 71 20.94 -10.09 -2.86
CA SER A 71 19.50 -10.37 -3.00
C SER A 71 19.13 -10.70 -4.45
N ALA A 72 18.05 -11.47 -4.65
CA ALA A 72 17.44 -11.69 -5.97
C ALA A 72 17.05 -10.37 -6.66
N TRP A 73 16.66 -9.38 -5.85
CA TRP A 73 16.24 -8.06 -6.30
C TRP A 73 17.43 -7.13 -6.61
N ALA A 74 18.64 -7.46 -6.16
CA ALA A 74 19.84 -6.62 -6.30
C ALA A 74 20.23 -6.38 -7.77
N ASN A 75 19.84 -7.29 -8.66
CA ASN A 75 20.05 -7.16 -10.09
C ASN A 75 18.79 -6.70 -10.84
N SER A 76 17.73 -6.31 -10.14
CA SER A 76 16.44 -5.98 -10.78
C SER A 76 16.44 -4.60 -11.46
N THR A 77 15.38 -4.29 -12.20
CA THR A 77 15.14 -2.92 -12.72
C THR A 77 15.00 -1.86 -11.64
N TRP A 78 14.83 -2.26 -10.36
CA TRP A 78 14.75 -1.34 -9.22
C TRP A 78 16.08 -1.13 -8.49
N ALA A 79 17.16 -1.77 -8.96
CA ALA A 79 18.47 -1.69 -8.31
C ALA A 79 19.22 -0.37 -8.53
N ASN A 80 18.85 0.40 -9.56
CA ASN A 80 19.60 1.59 -10.02
C ASN A 80 19.54 2.80 -9.07
N GLY A 81 18.81 2.70 -7.96
CA GLY A 81 18.70 3.73 -6.93
C GLY A 81 17.26 4.04 -6.56
N CYS A 82 17.08 4.74 -5.43
CA CYS A 82 15.77 5.06 -4.86
C CYS A 82 14.87 5.85 -5.83
N TYR A 83 15.44 6.81 -6.57
CA TYR A 83 14.66 7.67 -7.45
C TYR A 83 14.36 7.03 -8.80
N GLU A 84 15.24 6.16 -9.27
CA GLU A 84 15.17 5.45 -10.54
C GLU A 84 14.16 4.30 -10.46
N ALA A 85 14.10 3.60 -9.32
CA ALA A 85 13.10 2.57 -9.08
C ALA A 85 11.68 3.10 -9.31
N ARG A 86 11.44 4.36 -8.95
CA ARG A 86 10.17 5.06 -9.12
C ARG A 86 9.71 5.14 -10.58
N ASP A 87 10.61 5.20 -11.55
CA ASP A 87 10.25 5.31 -12.97
C ASP A 87 9.62 4.01 -13.51
N CYS A 88 9.68 2.93 -12.71
CA CYS A 88 8.93 1.69 -12.95
C CYS A 88 7.55 1.66 -12.28
N PHE A 89 7.12 2.76 -11.65
CA PHE A 89 5.83 2.89 -10.96
C PHE A 89 4.97 3.95 -11.63
N MET A 90 3.69 3.63 -11.86
CA MET A 90 2.74 4.53 -12.50
C MET A 90 1.44 4.63 -11.72
N LEU A 91 0.95 5.86 -11.52
CA LEU A 91 -0.40 6.12 -11.05
C LEU A 91 -1.27 6.52 -12.24
N MET A 92 -2.18 5.65 -12.65
CA MET A 92 -3.14 5.97 -13.70
C MET A 92 -4.42 6.52 -13.08
N TYR A 93 -5.00 7.51 -13.73
CA TYR A 93 -6.29 8.09 -13.38
C TYR A 93 -7.38 7.59 -14.32
N SER A 94 -7.12 7.61 -15.63
CA SER A 94 -8.08 7.20 -16.65
C SER A 94 -7.45 6.31 -17.72
N LEU A 95 -8.26 5.77 -18.63
CA LEU A 95 -7.73 5.01 -19.77
C LEU A 95 -6.94 5.89 -20.74
N ASP A 96 -7.03 7.22 -20.65
CA ASP A 96 -6.20 8.15 -21.43
C ASP A 96 -4.70 8.02 -21.06
N ASP A 97 -4.38 7.45 -19.90
CA ASP A 97 -3.00 7.17 -19.46
C ASP A 97 -2.41 5.90 -20.09
N MET A 98 -3.22 5.08 -20.79
CA MET A 98 -2.78 3.80 -21.36
C MET A 98 -1.59 3.91 -22.33
N PRO A 99 -1.46 4.95 -23.20
CA PRO A 99 -0.29 5.10 -24.05
C PRO A 99 1.03 5.28 -23.28
N ALA A 100 0.99 5.97 -22.14
CA ALA A 100 2.15 6.11 -21.27
C ALA A 100 2.50 4.78 -20.59
N PHE A 101 1.48 4.00 -20.19
CA PHE A 101 1.69 2.64 -19.68
C PHE A 101 2.28 1.71 -20.74
N GLU A 102 1.79 1.74 -21.99
CA GLU A 102 2.35 1.01 -23.13
C GLU A 102 3.84 1.37 -23.35
N THR A 103 4.16 2.66 -23.34
CA THR A 103 5.55 3.14 -23.46
C THR A 103 6.44 2.56 -22.36
N LEU A 104 5.95 2.55 -21.11
CA LEU A 104 6.66 1.97 -19.98
C LEU A 104 6.89 0.46 -20.16
N LEU A 105 5.88 -0.29 -20.59
CA LEU A 105 5.98 -1.72 -20.85
C LEU A 105 7.00 -2.04 -21.96
N LEU A 106 7.00 -1.27 -23.04
CA LEU A 106 7.94 -1.46 -24.15
C LEU A 106 9.38 -1.11 -23.77
N ALA A 107 9.57 -0.08 -22.94
CA ALA A 107 10.88 0.31 -22.44
C ALA A 107 11.46 -0.71 -21.46
N GLN A 108 10.66 -1.17 -20.49
CA GLN A 108 11.13 -2.04 -19.41
C GLN A 108 11.08 -3.53 -19.74
N LYS A 109 10.25 -3.94 -20.71
CA LYS A 109 9.99 -5.35 -21.07
C LYS A 109 9.85 -6.25 -19.84
N PRO A 110 8.91 -5.94 -18.92
CA PRO A 110 8.84 -6.57 -17.61
C PRO A 110 8.57 -8.07 -17.73
N ASN A 111 9.10 -8.84 -16.77
CA ASN A 111 8.69 -10.23 -16.53
C ASN A 111 7.83 -10.36 -15.25
N LEU A 112 7.64 -9.25 -14.53
CA LEU A 112 6.73 -9.13 -13.40
C LEU A 112 5.95 -7.82 -13.51
N VAL A 113 4.62 -7.90 -13.49
CA VAL A 113 3.74 -6.73 -13.51
C VAL A 113 2.83 -6.76 -12.29
N LEU A 114 2.89 -5.71 -11.48
CA LEU A 114 2.09 -5.53 -10.26
C LEU A 114 0.97 -4.52 -10.56
N ILE A 115 -0.28 -4.92 -10.40
CA ILE A 115 -1.45 -4.06 -10.62
C ILE A 115 -2.17 -3.86 -9.28
N GLY A 116 -2.23 -2.62 -8.82
CA GLY A 116 -3.02 -2.23 -7.65
C GLY A 116 -4.37 -1.67 -8.09
N ALA A 117 -5.46 -2.15 -7.50
CA ALA A 117 -6.81 -1.69 -7.85
C ALA A 117 -7.68 -1.41 -6.61
N MET A 118 -8.33 -0.24 -6.62
CA MET A 118 -9.55 -0.03 -5.84
C MET A 118 -10.73 -0.71 -6.54
N THR A 119 -11.85 -0.87 -5.84
CA THR A 119 -13.04 -1.57 -6.36
C THR A 119 -13.57 -0.96 -7.65
N LEU A 120 -13.58 0.37 -7.75
CA LEU A 120 -13.96 1.10 -8.97
C LEU A 120 -12.92 0.94 -10.10
N CYS A 121 -11.66 0.64 -9.78
CA CYS A 121 -10.57 0.48 -10.74
C CYS A 121 -10.50 -0.93 -11.35
N MET A 122 -11.34 -1.89 -10.93
CA MET A 122 -11.26 -3.27 -11.42
C MET A 122 -11.38 -3.39 -12.96
N PRO A 123 -12.29 -2.66 -13.65
CA PRO A 123 -12.31 -2.63 -15.11
C PRO A 123 -11.00 -2.08 -15.70
N GLY A 124 -10.44 -1.01 -15.11
CA GLY A 124 -9.13 -0.48 -15.49
C GLY A 124 -8.00 -1.50 -15.34
N ALA A 125 -8.00 -2.28 -14.26
CA ALA A 125 -7.02 -3.34 -14.02
C ALA A 125 -7.10 -4.44 -15.09
N VAL A 126 -8.31 -4.78 -15.54
CA VAL A 126 -8.53 -5.70 -16.67
C VAL A 126 -7.92 -5.13 -17.95
N HIS A 127 -8.15 -3.85 -18.26
CA HIS A 127 -7.55 -3.19 -19.42
C HIS A 127 -6.02 -3.15 -19.37
N CYS A 128 -5.43 -2.83 -18.21
CA CYS A 128 -3.98 -2.90 -18.02
C CYS A 128 -3.44 -4.31 -18.29
N ALA A 129 -4.06 -5.34 -17.72
CA ALA A 129 -3.60 -6.72 -17.91
C ALA A 129 -3.80 -7.21 -19.35
N GLN A 130 -4.88 -6.81 -20.03
CA GLN A 130 -5.09 -7.08 -21.46
C GLN A 130 -3.97 -6.48 -22.32
N LEU A 131 -3.58 -5.23 -22.05
CA LEU A 131 -2.47 -4.59 -22.77
C LEU A 131 -1.15 -5.33 -22.54
N VAL A 132 -0.85 -5.72 -21.29
CA VAL A 132 0.34 -6.52 -20.97
C VAL A 132 0.36 -7.82 -21.77
N ARG A 133 -0.75 -8.58 -21.78
CA ARG A 133 -0.87 -9.82 -22.55
C ARG A 133 -0.76 -9.58 -24.06
N LYS A 134 -1.36 -8.51 -24.57
CA LYS A 134 -1.29 -8.14 -26.00
C LYS A 134 0.15 -7.87 -26.44
N LEU A 135 0.93 -7.15 -25.63
CA LEU A 135 2.29 -6.72 -25.99
C LEU A 135 3.36 -7.76 -25.68
N LEU A 136 3.22 -8.48 -24.57
CA LEU A 136 4.28 -9.33 -24.00
C LEU A 136 3.89 -10.82 -23.91
N GLY A 137 2.66 -11.18 -24.31
CA GLY A 137 2.15 -12.54 -24.24
C GLY A 137 2.09 -13.10 -22.82
N ASP A 138 2.43 -14.39 -22.69
CA ASP A 138 2.52 -15.09 -21.41
C ASP A 138 3.89 -14.93 -20.72
N GLY A 139 4.78 -14.09 -21.26
CA GLY A 139 6.11 -13.86 -20.70
C GLY A 139 6.10 -13.29 -19.28
N PRO A 140 5.31 -12.24 -18.98
CA PRO A 140 5.23 -11.67 -17.64
C PRO A 140 4.27 -12.43 -16.71
N VAL A 141 4.65 -12.51 -15.43
CA VAL A 141 3.73 -12.85 -14.33
C VAL A 141 2.97 -11.58 -13.93
N ILE A 142 1.63 -11.63 -13.99
CA ILE A 142 0.76 -10.50 -13.64
C ILE A 142 0.12 -10.75 -12.28
N ILE A 143 0.41 -9.87 -11.32
CA ILE A 143 -0.13 -9.91 -9.96
C ILE A 143 -1.17 -8.79 -9.80
N LEU A 144 -2.36 -9.14 -9.34
CA LEU A 144 -3.39 -8.18 -8.94
C LEU A 144 -3.48 -8.12 -7.41
N GLY A 145 -3.48 -6.91 -6.87
CA GLY A 145 -3.73 -6.66 -5.45
C GLY A 145 -4.48 -5.36 -5.22
N GLY A 146 -4.53 -4.95 -3.95
CA GLY A 146 -5.18 -3.71 -3.54
C GLY A 146 -6.57 -3.93 -2.97
N ARG A 147 -7.28 -2.81 -2.79
CA ARG A 147 -8.52 -2.76 -2.01
C ARG A 147 -9.63 -3.64 -2.56
N HIS A 148 -9.80 -3.71 -3.89
CA HIS A 148 -10.80 -4.59 -4.52
C HIS A 148 -10.61 -6.06 -4.12
N VAL A 149 -9.37 -6.51 -4.11
CA VAL A 149 -9.04 -7.90 -3.76
C VAL A 149 -9.33 -8.14 -2.28
N ASN A 150 -8.96 -7.21 -1.40
CA ASN A 150 -9.24 -7.30 0.04
C ASN A 150 -10.75 -7.41 0.34
N GLU A 151 -11.59 -6.72 -0.44
CA GLU A 151 -13.05 -6.73 -0.28
C GLU A 151 -13.72 -7.97 -0.87
N THR A 152 -13.03 -8.71 -1.76
CA THR A 152 -13.64 -9.79 -2.54
C THR A 152 -13.00 -11.16 -2.34
N LEU A 153 -11.85 -11.23 -1.68
CA LEU A 153 -11.11 -12.43 -1.31
C LEU A 153 -10.71 -12.35 0.16
N TYR A 154 -11.39 -13.09 1.03
CA TYR A 154 -11.23 -12.95 2.48
C TYR A 154 -11.50 -14.26 3.23
N LEU A 155 -11.19 -14.27 4.53
CA LEU A 155 -11.57 -15.34 5.46
C LEU A 155 -12.76 -14.87 6.29
N ASP A 156 -13.82 -15.68 6.42
CA ASP A 156 -14.93 -15.35 7.32
C ASP A 156 -14.48 -15.22 8.78
N ASN A 157 -13.46 -16.00 9.16
CA ASN A 157 -12.82 -15.91 10.46
C ASN A 157 -11.30 -15.84 10.29
N GLU A 158 -10.72 -14.66 10.47
CA GLU A 158 -9.28 -14.43 10.27
C GLU A 158 -8.37 -15.22 11.20
N ARG A 159 -8.90 -15.76 12.32
CA ARG A 159 -8.15 -16.65 13.22
C ARG A 159 -8.01 -18.05 12.62
N LYS A 160 -8.94 -18.45 11.75
CA LYS A 160 -8.92 -19.73 11.01
C LYS A 160 -8.28 -19.48 9.65
N ARG A 161 -6.97 -19.63 9.59
CA ARG A 161 -6.17 -19.32 8.40
C ARG A 161 -5.94 -20.55 7.53
N ASN A 162 -7.00 -21.24 7.16
CA ASN A 162 -6.94 -22.39 6.26
C ASN A 162 -7.38 -22.00 4.84
N PRO A 163 -6.75 -22.53 3.78
CA PRO A 163 -7.19 -22.30 2.41
C PRO A 163 -8.66 -22.67 2.13
N CYS A 164 -9.18 -23.72 2.78
CA CYS A 164 -10.57 -24.15 2.61
C CYS A 164 -11.61 -23.15 3.16
N ASP A 165 -11.18 -22.25 4.05
CA ASP A 165 -12.04 -21.26 4.68
C ASP A 165 -12.11 -19.94 3.87
N VAL A 166 -11.33 -19.84 2.79
CA VAL A 166 -11.29 -18.66 1.92
C VAL A 166 -12.61 -18.51 1.17
N LYS A 167 -13.16 -17.30 1.22
CA LYS A 167 -14.37 -16.91 0.51
C LYS A 167 -14.04 -16.03 -0.68
N HIS A 168 -14.74 -16.31 -1.77
CA HIS A 168 -14.75 -15.49 -2.97
C HIS A 168 -16.11 -14.84 -3.15
N HIS A 169 -16.16 -13.51 -3.00
CA HIS A 169 -17.31 -12.74 -3.44
C HIS A 169 -17.52 -12.90 -4.96
N LYS A 170 -18.74 -12.68 -5.47
CA LYS A 170 -19.05 -12.78 -6.91
C LYS A 170 -18.16 -11.90 -7.80
N ALA A 171 -17.61 -10.82 -7.24
CA ALA A 171 -16.71 -9.90 -7.93
C ALA A 171 -15.21 -10.21 -7.72
N SER A 172 -14.88 -11.33 -7.06
CA SER A 172 -13.50 -11.75 -6.84
C SER A 172 -12.80 -12.06 -8.17
N PRO A 173 -11.63 -11.48 -8.46
CA PRO A 173 -10.93 -11.70 -9.72
C PRO A 173 -10.68 -13.19 -10.03
N GLY A 174 -10.26 -13.96 -9.02
CA GLY A 174 -10.01 -15.40 -9.18
C GLY A 174 -11.27 -16.19 -9.53
N ARG A 175 -12.41 -15.84 -8.92
CA ARG A 175 -13.71 -16.42 -9.25
C ARG A 175 -14.16 -16.05 -10.66
N LEU A 176 -14.05 -14.77 -11.04
CA LEU A 176 -14.41 -14.29 -12.37
C LEU A 176 -13.60 -14.99 -13.47
N ILE A 177 -12.33 -15.30 -13.23
CA ILE A 177 -11.49 -16.08 -14.16
C ILE A 177 -11.99 -17.52 -14.26
N ARG A 178 -12.19 -18.21 -13.12
CA ARG A 178 -12.64 -19.61 -13.08
C ARG A 178 -14.03 -19.81 -13.69
N GLU A 179 -14.92 -18.83 -13.54
CA GLU A 179 -16.26 -18.82 -14.13
C GLU A 179 -16.28 -18.23 -15.56
N HIS A 180 -15.12 -17.97 -16.16
CA HIS A 180 -14.96 -17.41 -17.51
C HIS A 180 -15.72 -16.08 -17.75
N LYS A 181 -15.94 -15.30 -16.69
CA LYS A 181 -16.52 -13.94 -16.77
C LYS A 181 -15.51 -12.90 -17.22
N ILE A 182 -14.23 -13.13 -16.95
CA ILE A 182 -13.11 -12.40 -17.53
C ILE A 182 -12.07 -13.40 -18.05
N PRO A 183 -11.25 -13.04 -19.07
CA PRO A 183 -10.17 -13.91 -19.52
C PRO A 183 -9.15 -14.15 -18.38
N PRO A 184 -8.34 -15.22 -18.44
CA PRO A 184 -7.35 -15.56 -17.42
C PRO A 184 -6.12 -14.64 -17.49
N LEU A 185 -6.33 -13.36 -17.21
CA LEU A 185 -5.35 -12.29 -17.39
C LEU A 185 -4.36 -12.24 -16.23
N PHE A 186 -4.86 -12.35 -15.00
CA PHE A 186 -4.05 -12.32 -13.77
C PHE A 186 -3.56 -13.73 -13.42
N ASP A 187 -2.26 -13.86 -13.14
CA ASP A 187 -1.67 -15.13 -12.72
C ASP A 187 -1.79 -15.34 -11.21
N ILE A 188 -1.65 -14.24 -10.46
CA ILE A 188 -1.65 -14.22 -9.00
C ILE A 188 -2.56 -13.10 -8.53
N VAL A 189 -3.39 -13.38 -7.52
CA VAL A 189 -4.27 -12.41 -6.87
C VAL A 189 -3.94 -12.39 -5.37
N ILE A 190 -3.56 -11.24 -4.83
CA ILE A 190 -3.10 -11.10 -3.44
C ILE A 190 -4.08 -10.24 -2.64
N SER A 191 -4.66 -10.83 -1.60
CA SER A 191 -5.45 -10.13 -0.58
C SER A 191 -4.62 -9.94 0.69
N GLY A 192 -4.75 -8.79 1.34
CA GLY A 192 -4.13 -8.47 2.62
C GLY A 192 -2.78 -7.76 2.51
N GLU A 193 -1.87 -8.06 3.45
CA GLU A 193 -0.55 -7.42 3.58
C GLU A 193 0.43 -7.98 2.55
N ALA A 194 0.78 -7.18 1.53
CA ALA A 194 1.49 -7.65 0.36
C ALA A 194 3.03 -7.46 0.44
N GLU A 195 3.53 -6.71 1.43
CA GLU A 195 4.91 -6.21 1.44
C GLU A 195 5.98 -7.29 1.29
N ILE A 196 5.91 -8.32 2.14
CA ILE A 196 6.92 -9.39 2.15
C ILE A 196 6.62 -10.46 1.09
N ILE A 197 5.34 -10.73 0.83
CA ILE A 197 4.95 -11.77 -0.13
C ILE A 197 5.29 -11.36 -1.58
N ILE A 198 5.23 -10.07 -1.93
CA ILE A 198 5.70 -9.57 -3.23
C ILE A 198 7.20 -9.84 -3.41
N SER A 199 8.02 -9.55 -2.41
CA SER A 199 9.47 -9.86 -2.49
C SER A 199 9.73 -11.35 -2.66
N ALA A 200 9.00 -12.19 -1.93
CA ALA A 200 9.14 -13.65 -2.02
C ALA A 200 8.71 -14.20 -3.38
N ILE A 201 7.67 -13.64 -3.99
CA ILE A 201 7.27 -14.01 -5.36
C ILE A 201 8.35 -13.62 -6.37
N GLY A 202 8.97 -12.44 -6.22
CA GLY A 202 10.11 -12.06 -7.06
C GLY A 202 11.32 -12.98 -6.90
N GLU A 203 11.63 -13.39 -5.67
CA GLU A 203 12.68 -14.38 -5.41
C GLU A 203 12.37 -15.75 -6.03
N ALA A 204 11.12 -16.23 -5.90
CA ALA A 204 10.68 -17.46 -6.54
C ALA A 204 10.80 -17.38 -8.07
N LEU A 205 10.42 -16.25 -8.66
CA LEU A 205 10.57 -15.98 -10.09
C LEU A 205 12.04 -16.00 -10.53
N ALA A 206 12.94 -15.40 -9.74
CA ALA A 206 14.37 -15.35 -10.03
C ALA A 206 15.05 -16.73 -9.91
N ARG A 207 14.57 -17.58 -9.01
CA ARG A 207 15.08 -18.95 -8.79
C ARG A 207 14.53 -19.97 -9.79
N ALA A 208 13.32 -19.75 -10.33
CA ALA A 208 12.68 -20.72 -11.21
C ALA A 208 13.49 -20.98 -12.51
N ASP A 209 13.97 -22.22 -12.68
CA ASP A 209 14.64 -22.67 -13.91
C ASP A 209 13.72 -22.49 -15.12
N ARG A 210 12.47 -22.93 -14.99
CA ARG A 210 11.38 -22.70 -15.94
C ARG A 210 10.30 -21.87 -15.25
N LEU A 211 9.96 -20.74 -15.85
CA LEU A 211 8.90 -19.89 -15.34
C LEU A 211 7.54 -20.57 -15.54
N SER A 212 6.95 -21.04 -14.44
CA SER A 212 5.56 -21.48 -14.37
C SER A 212 4.95 -21.05 -13.04
N ILE A 213 3.62 -20.90 -13.03
CA ILE A 213 2.90 -20.45 -11.84
C ILE A 213 2.90 -21.53 -10.75
N GLU A 214 2.93 -22.81 -11.13
CA GLU A 214 3.06 -23.95 -10.23
C GLU A 214 4.41 -23.92 -9.50
N THR A 215 5.50 -23.62 -10.21
CA THR A 215 6.83 -23.48 -9.59
C THR A 215 6.86 -22.31 -8.61
N ILE A 216 6.30 -21.16 -8.98
CA ILE A 216 6.20 -20.01 -8.05
C ILE A 216 5.39 -20.41 -6.82
N ALA A 217 4.19 -20.98 -7.00
CA ALA A 217 3.33 -21.41 -5.90
C ALA A 217 4.03 -22.43 -4.97
N GLY A 218 4.79 -23.38 -5.53
CA GLY A 218 5.53 -24.39 -4.78
C GLY A 218 6.71 -23.84 -3.97
N LEU A 219 7.25 -22.68 -4.34
CA LEU A 219 8.36 -22.01 -3.63
C LEU A 219 7.90 -21.06 -2.54
N LEU A 220 6.61 -20.69 -2.48
CA LEU A 220 6.08 -19.81 -1.45
C LEU A 220 5.84 -20.58 -0.14
N SER A 221 6.43 -20.08 0.94
CA SER A 221 6.16 -20.59 2.28
C SER A 221 4.96 -19.88 2.91
N VAL A 222 4.09 -20.66 3.57
CA VAL A 222 3.00 -20.11 4.40
C VAL A 222 3.50 -19.37 5.64
N ASP A 223 4.78 -19.53 6.01
CA ASP A 223 5.42 -18.85 7.14
C ASP A 223 5.87 -17.42 6.82
N ILE A 224 5.79 -17.00 5.55
CA ILE A 224 6.09 -15.63 5.14
C ILE A 224 5.22 -14.66 5.97
N PRO A 225 5.82 -13.71 6.71
CA PRO A 225 5.07 -12.77 7.52
C PRO A 225 4.05 -11.96 6.74
N GLY A 226 2.94 -11.63 7.40
CA GLY A 226 1.82 -10.86 6.91
C GLY A 226 0.51 -11.61 6.94
N LEU A 227 -0.58 -10.86 7.00
CA LEU A 227 -1.94 -11.36 6.92
C LEU A 227 -2.40 -11.43 5.45
N TRP A 228 -1.76 -12.29 4.65
CA TRP A 228 -2.03 -12.42 3.21
C TRP A 228 -2.80 -13.70 2.84
N ILE A 229 -3.51 -13.62 1.72
CA ILE A 229 -4.07 -14.74 0.94
C ILE A 229 -3.55 -14.58 -0.49
N VAL A 230 -2.96 -15.63 -1.04
CA VAL A 230 -2.49 -15.66 -2.44
C VAL A 230 -3.34 -16.67 -3.19
N ASP A 231 -4.06 -16.20 -4.19
CA ASP A 231 -4.88 -17.02 -5.07
C ASP A 231 -4.22 -17.13 -6.44
N PHE A 232 -4.17 -18.35 -6.99
CA PHE A 232 -3.62 -18.67 -8.32
C PHE A 232 -4.78 -19.15 -9.21
N PRO A 233 -5.49 -18.25 -9.90
CA PRO A 233 -6.77 -18.58 -10.53
C PRO A 233 -6.65 -19.65 -11.62
N LYS A 234 -5.57 -19.60 -12.42
CA LYS A 234 -5.32 -20.49 -13.56
C LYS A 234 -5.12 -21.96 -13.17
N ILE A 235 -4.56 -22.21 -11.98
CA ILE A 235 -4.23 -23.56 -11.51
C ILE A 235 -5.12 -24.01 -10.34
N GLY A 236 -6.08 -23.17 -9.92
CA GLY A 236 -7.05 -23.52 -8.88
C GLY A 236 -6.45 -23.68 -7.48
N ILE A 237 -5.30 -23.06 -7.20
CA ILE A 237 -4.63 -23.15 -5.89
C ILE A 237 -4.82 -21.84 -5.13
N THR A 238 -5.09 -21.94 -3.83
CA THR A 238 -5.08 -20.81 -2.90
C THR A 238 -4.18 -21.14 -1.72
N GLN A 239 -3.33 -20.20 -1.33
CA GLN A 239 -2.46 -20.28 -0.17
C GLN A 239 -2.81 -19.18 0.83
N VAL A 240 -2.70 -19.50 2.12
CA VAL A 240 -3.00 -18.57 3.20
C VAL A 240 -1.81 -18.56 4.15
N SER A 241 -1.36 -17.38 4.56
CA SER A 241 -0.27 -17.27 5.53
C SER A 241 -0.65 -17.87 6.89
N ARG A 242 0.34 -18.24 7.71
CA ARG A 242 0.11 -18.62 9.11
C ARG A 242 -0.41 -17.50 10.00
N GLY A 243 -0.41 -16.26 9.50
CA GLY A 243 -0.91 -15.10 10.24
C GLY A 243 0.11 -14.46 11.17
N VAL A 244 1.41 -14.68 10.92
CA VAL A 244 2.48 -13.94 11.62
C VAL A 244 2.36 -12.47 11.23
N ARG A 245 2.04 -11.58 12.17
CA ARG A 245 1.85 -10.16 11.88
C ARG A 245 3.15 -9.50 11.45
N LEU A 246 3.04 -8.53 10.52
CA LEU A 246 4.17 -7.65 10.20
C LEU A 246 4.45 -6.70 11.36
N ASP A 247 5.73 -6.56 11.70
CA ASP A 247 6.19 -5.45 12.51
C ASP A 247 6.43 -4.25 11.59
N GLN A 248 5.50 -3.30 11.66
CA GLN A 248 5.50 -2.10 10.82
C GLN A 248 6.72 -1.20 11.09
N ASN A 249 7.37 -1.35 12.26
CA ASN A 249 8.59 -0.61 12.59
C ASN A 249 9.84 -1.20 11.92
N ARG A 250 9.77 -2.46 11.48
CA ARG A 250 10.84 -3.19 10.79
C ARG A 250 10.67 -3.14 9.27
N LEU A 251 9.62 -2.52 8.75
CA LEU A 251 9.47 -2.32 7.32
C LEU A 251 10.25 -1.08 6.87
N PRO A 252 10.90 -1.14 5.70
CA PRO A 252 11.59 0.02 5.14
C PRO A 252 10.65 1.20 4.91
N SER A 253 11.17 2.43 4.89
CA SER A 253 10.32 3.60 4.62
C SER A 253 10.15 3.82 3.12
N ALA A 254 8.89 3.94 2.69
CA ALA A 254 8.57 4.33 1.32
C ALA A 254 9.15 5.71 0.94
N ILE A 255 9.23 6.64 1.90
CA ILE A 255 9.78 7.99 1.67
C ILE A 255 11.28 7.93 1.37
N GLU A 256 12.04 7.09 2.07
CA GLU A 256 13.47 6.91 1.82
C GLU A 256 13.72 6.15 0.50
N ILE A 257 12.87 5.18 0.19
CA ILE A 257 13.06 4.29 -0.96
C ILE A 257 12.61 4.92 -2.26
N PHE A 258 11.52 5.67 -2.27
CA PHE A 258 10.93 6.22 -3.51
C PHE A 258 11.01 7.75 -3.59
N GLY A 259 11.50 8.39 -2.53
CA GLY A 259 11.49 9.84 -2.39
C GLY A 259 10.07 10.41 -2.30
N VAL A 260 9.98 11.73 -2.45
CA VAL A 260 8.72 12.47 -2.51
C VAL A 260 8.76 13.34 -3.76
N LYS A 261 7.70 13.31 -4.59
CA LYS A 261 7.54 14.25 -5.72
C LYS A 261 6.26 15.08 -5.62
N SER A 262 5.24 14.54 -4.94
CA SER A 262 3.93 15.18 -4.79
C SER A 262 3.97 16.50 -4.03
N SER A 263 2.93 17.30 -4.27
CA SER A 263 2.74 18.59 -3.64
C SER A 263 1.26 18.94 -3.66
N PHE A 264 0.71 19.34 -2.51
CA PHE A 264 -0.71 19.68 -2.40
C PHE A 264 -0.87 21.19 -2.21
N GLY A 265 -1.77 21.79 -2.99
CA GLY A 265 -2.04 23.22 -2.93
C GLY A 265 -2.44 23.71 -1.54
N VAL A 266 -3.18 22.89 -0.78
CA VAL A 266 -3.59 23.19 0.61
C VAL A 266 -2.42 23.35 1.58
N PHE A 267 -1.23 22.87 1.22
CA PHE A 267 0.01 23.04 1.98
C PHE A 267 0.95 24.07 1.36
N GLY A 268 0.44 24.96 0.49
CA GLY A 268 1.25 26.01 -0.14
C GLY A 268 2.30 25.45 -1.10
N ASN A 269 1.98 24.35 -1.80
CA ASN A 269 2.88 23.66 -2.73
C ASN A 269 4.21 23.18 -2.12
N ARG A 270 4.19 22.89 -0.82
CA ARG A 270 5.27 22.16 -0.12
C ARG A 270 5.39 20.73 -0.67
N LEU A 271 6.55 20.13 -0.44
CA LEU A 271 6.81 18.74 -0.79
C LEU A 271 5.99 17.84 0.14
N THR A 272 4.94 17.21 -0.38
CA THR A 272 3.97 16.46 0.43
C THR A 272 4.23 14.97 0.36
N SER A 273 4.69 14.38 1.47
CA SER A 273 4.69 12.93 1.64
C SER A 273 3.33 12.42 2.08
N HIS A 274 3.06 11.16 1.76
CA HIS A 274 1.96 10.42 2.37
C HIS A 274 2.50 9.60 3.54
N ALA A 275 1.92 9.78 4.72
CA ALA A 275 2.32 9.12 5.94
C ALA A 275 1.20 8.21 6.46
N PHE A 276 1.57 7.13 7.15
CA PHE A 276 0.61 6.16 7.69
C PHE A 276 0.92 5.85 9.14
N SER A 277 -0.10 5.78 9.99
CA SER A 277 0.06 5.34 11.38
C SER A 277 0.36 3.85 11.50
N TYR A 278 -0.07 3.06 10.51
CA TYR A 278 -0.03 1.60 10.51
C TYR A 278 -0.61 0.96 11.78
N THR A 279 -1.73 1.49 12.26
CA THR A 279 -2.39 1.00 13.49
C THR A 279 -3.13 -0.32 13.31
N GLY A 280 -3.43 -0.67 12.07
CA GLY A 280 -4.15 -1.88 11.66
C GLY A 280 -4.53 -1.80 10.18
N ARG A 281 -5.32 -2.78 9.70
CA ARG A 281 -5.79 -2.84 8.31
C ARG A 281 -7.13 -2.13 8.07
N GLY A 282 -7.82 -1.76 9.13
CA GLY A 282 -9.13 -1.12 9.07
C GLY A 282 -9.29 0.01 10.07
N CYS A 283 -10.50 0.57 10.08
CA CYS A 283 -10.88 1.69 10.91
C CYS A 283 -11.35 1.26 12.32
N PHE A 284 -11.36 2.20 13.26
CA PHE A 284 -12.00 2.02 14.56
C PHE A 284 -13.53 1.92 14.45
N TYR A 285 -14.12 2.62 13.48
CA TYR A 285 -15.56 2.63 13.22
C TYR A 285 -15.96 1.51 12.27
N ASP A 286 -17.26 1.18 12.29
CA ASP A 286 -17.84 0.13 11.45
C ASP A 286 -18.93 0.66 10.50
N CYS A 287 -18.65 1.80 9.84
CA CYS A 287 -19.61 2.47 8.96
C CYS A 287 -20.13 1.53 7.85
N SER A 288 -21.45 1.41 7.71
CA SER A 288 -22.10 0.44 6.81
C SER A 288 -21.73 0.59 5.33
N PHE A 289 -21.41 1.81 4.89
CA PHE A 289 -21.04 2.14 3.52
C PHE A 289 -19.53 2.09 3.26
N CYS A 290 -18.71 2.13 4.32
CA CYS A 290 -17.27 2.25 4.18
C CYS A 290 -16.65 0.86 4.05
N SER A 291 -15.83 0.63 3.03
CA SER A 291 -15.14 -0.65 2.93
C SER A 291 -14.01 -0.78 3.96
N GLU A 292 -13.42 0.32 4.41
CA GLU A 292 -12.39 0.36 5.47
C GLU A 292 -12.93 0.07 6.88
N ARG A 293 -14.25 -0.12 6.99
CA ARG A 293 -14.91 -0.47 8.24
C ARG A 293 -14.29 -1.70 8.91
N ARG A 294 -14.30 -1.69 10.24
CA ARG A 294 -13.67 -2.73 11.08
C ARG A 294 -14.08 -4.15 10.70
N SER A 295 -15.37 -4.37 10.41
CA SER A 295 -15.90 -5.71 10.09
C SER A 295 -15.42 -6.28 8.76
N VAL A 296 -14.93 -5.44 7.84
CA VAL A 296 -14.45 -5.85 6.50
C VAL A 296 -12.92 -5.83 6.45
N ALA A 297 -12.32 -4.73 6.88
CA ALA A 297 -10.88 -4.52 6.74
C ALA A 297 -10.05 -5.08 7.91
N GLY A 298 -10.71 -5.41 9.02
CA GLY A 298 -10.07 -5.84 10.27
C GLY A 298 -9.90 -4.70 11.28
N GLY A 299 -9.42 -5.05 12.47
CA GLY A 299 -9.31 -4.11 13.59
C GLY A 299 -7.94 -3.47 13.80
N ILE A 300 -7.89 -2.59 14.79
CA ILE A 300 -6.67 -1.96 15.31
C ILE A 300 -5.89 -2.96 16.16
N TYR A 301 -4.59 -3.08 15.91
CA TYR A 301 -3.72 -4.02 16.63
C TYR A 301 -2.34 -3.47 17.01
N ASP A 302 -1.88 -2.35 16.43
CA ASP A 302 -0.62 -1.70 16.79
C ASP A 302 -0.80 -0.19 16.96
N ALA A 303 -1.63 0.13 17.95
CA ALA A 303 -2.00 1.49 18.30
C ALA A 303 -0.84 2.27 18.97
N ALA A 304 -0.07 1.60 19.83
CA ALA A 304 0.90 2.27 20.68
C ALA A 304 2.12 2.83 19.93
N GLY A 305 2.60 2.13 18.89
CA GLY A 305 3.77 2.59 18.11
C GLY A 305 3.45 3.68 17.07
N ALA A 306 2.17 3.95 16.82
CA ALA A 306 1.73 4.82 15.73
C ALA A 306 2.24 6.26 15.79
N PRO A 307 2.24 6.96 16.94
CA PRO A 307 2.76 8.33 17.03
C PRO A 307 4.23 8.41 16.60
N LEU A 308 5.06 7.47 17.07
CA LEU A 308 6.48 7.43 16.73
C LEU A 308 6.70 7.11 15.24
N ARG A 309 5.88 6.24 14.64
CA ARG A 309 5.96 5.95 13.20
C ARG A 309 5.61 7.17 12.34
N ILE A 310 4.57 7.91 12.70
CA ILE A 310 4.23 9.17 12.00
C ILE A 310 5.38 10.17 12.15
N TYR A 311 5.86 10.39 13.38
CA TYR A 311 6.95 11.33 13.65
C TYR A 311 8.21 10.98 12.84
N LYS A 312 8.61 9.71 12.78
CA LYS A 312 9.73 9.25 11.94
C LYS A 312 9.50 9.50 10.45
N GLN A 313 8.28 9.33 9.95
CA GLN A 313 7.95 9.66 8.57
C GLN A 313 8.06 11.17 8.31
N PHE A 314 7.60 12.02 9.23
CA PHE A 314 7.76 13.47 9.14
C PHE A 314 9.24 13.88 9.07
N GLN A 315 10.10 13.26 9.88
CA GLN A 315 11.55 13.49 9.81
C GLN A 315 12.11 13.13 8.43
N LYS A 316 11.69 12.00 7.86
CA LYS A 316 12.12 11.56 6.52
C LYS A 316 11.65 12.52 5.43
N THR A 317 10.44 13.06 5.55
CA THR A 317 9.94 14.10 4.63
C THR A 317 10.74 15.39 4.74
N LEU A 318 11.12 15.79 5.96
CA LEU A 318 11.98 16.95 6.18
C LEU A 318 13.35 16.76 5.50
N LEU A 319 13.97 15.59 5.68
CA LEU A 319 15.22 15.24 4.99
C LEU A 319 15.07 15.25 3.46
N ALA A 320 13.97 14.70 2.93
CA ALA A 320 13.68 14.74 1.50
C ALA A 320 13.53 16.19 0.98
N SER A 321 12.93 17.08 1.77
CA SER A 321 12.77 18.49 1.41
C SER A 321 14.07 19.29 1.41
N GLN A 322 15.03 18.95 2.29
CA GLN A 322 16.35 19.58 2.33
C GLN A 322 17.17 19.28 1.07
N ASN A 323 16.91 18.14 0.43
CA ASN A 323 17.54 17.72 -0.82
C ASN A 323 16.71 18.08 -2.06
N ASP A 324 15.59 18.80 -1.91
CA ASP A 324 14.76 19.20 -3.06
C ASP A 324 15.45 20.31 -3.86
N PRO A 325 15.74 20.13 -5.17
CA PRO A 325 16.40 21.14 -5.99
C PRO A 325 15.62 22.46 -6.10
N ARG A 326 14.31 22.43 -5.84
CA ARG A 326 13.42 23.59 -5.87
C ARG A 326 13.28 24.28 -4.50
N GLY A 327 13.97 23.78 -3.47
CA GLY A 327 13.93 24.34 -2.12
C GLY A 327 12.53 24.31 -1.48
N ARG A 328 11.64 23.42 -1.92
CA ARG A 328 10.29 23.32 -1.35
C ARG A 328 10.40 22.75 0.07
N LYS A 329 9.76 23.42 1.03
CA LYS A 329 9.68 22.95 2.40
C LYS A 329 8.81 21.67 2.53
N ALA A 330 8.89 20.99 3.66
CA ALA A 330 8.19 19.72 3.88
C ALA A 330 6.73 19.87 4.33
N SER A 331 5.85 19.00 3.83
CA SER A 331 4.50 18.76 4.33
C SER A 331 4.14 17.27 4.30
N ALA A 332 3.11 16.88 5.03
CA ALA A 332 2.61 15.51 4.99
C ALA A 332 1.08 15.43 5.00
N PHE A 333 0.53 14.42 4.33
CA PHE A 333 -0.86 14.00 4.54
C PHE A 333 -0.87 12.62 5.18
N VAL A 334 -1.52 12.48 6.33
CA VAL A 334 -1.64 11.21 7.03
C VAL A 334 -2.87 10.46 6.51
N GLU A 335 -2.62 9.37 5.79
CA GLU A 335 -3.58 8.54 5.04
C GLU A 335 -4.26 7.49 5.91
N ASP A 336 -4.49 7.79 7.19
CA ASP A 336 -5.32 6.95 8.03
C ASP A 336 -6.79 7.20 7.71
N SER A 337 -7.65 6.17 7.83
CA SER A 337 -9.11 6.36 7.78
C SER A 337 -9.58 7.41 8.79
N ILE A 338 -8.91 7.48 9.94
CA ILE A 338 -9.04 8.56 10.92
C ILE A 338 -7.66 8.72 11.54
N PHE A 339 -7.16 9.95 11.59
CA PHE A 339 -5.85 10.31 12.13
C PHE A 339 -5.62 9.67 13.50
N LEU A 340 -4.64 8.76 13.59
CA LEU A 340 -4.35 8.00 14.81
C LEU A 340 -5.60 7.34 15.44
N ASN A 341 -6.53 6.89 14.59
CA ASN A 341 -7.85 6.35 14.93
C ASN A 341 -8.71 7.25 15.83
N GLY A 342 -8.42 8.54 15.89
CA GLY A 342 -9.04 9.42 16.87
C GLY A 342 -8.74 9.02 18.31
N SER A 343 -7.55 8.50 18.62
CA SER A 343 -7.14 8.21 20.00
C SER A 343 -6.54 9.44 20.69
N PRO A 344 -7.13 9.99 21.79
CA PRO A 344 -6.53 11.12 22.49
C PRO A 344 -5.12 10.82 22.98
N THR A 345 -4.89 9.60 23.49
CA THR A 345 -3.60 9.15 24.00
C THR A 345 -2.53 9.17 22.91
N GLN A 346 -2.83 8.65 21.72
CA GLN A 346 -1.87 8.63 20.61
C GLN A 346 -1.61 10.04 20.06
N ILE A 347 -2.66 10.84 19.93
CA ILE A 347 -2.54 12.23 19.47
C ILE A 347 -1.67 13.04 20.44
N ASN A 348 -1.91 12.91 21.76
CA ASN A 348 -1.08 13.57 22.77
C ASN A 348 0.39 13.11 22.69
N ALA A 349 0.63 11.81 22.55
CA ALA A 349 1.98 11.28 22.38
C ALA A 349 2.69 11.84 21.13
N LEU A 350 1.97 12.06 20.02
CA LEU A 350 2.53 12.73 18.86
C LEU A 350 2.84 14.21 19.14
N CYS A 351 1.93 14.93 19.80
CA CYS A 351 2.17 16.32 20.21
C CYS A 351 3.39 16.43 21.13
N GLU A 352 3.56 15.53 22.10
CA GLU A 352 4.73 15.49 22.98
C GLU A 352 6.04 15.30 22.20
N LEU A 353 6.05 14.42 21.19
CA LEU A 353 7.21 14.24 20.32
C LEU A 353 7.52 15.52 19.52
N MET A 354 6.49 16.18 18.98
CA MET A 354 6.60 17.42 18.20
C MET A 354 6.99 18.63 19.07
N GLU A 355 6.57 18.68 20.33
CA GLU A 355 6.94 19.74 21.27
C GLU A 355 8.36 19.56 21.79
N LEU A 356 8.76 18.32 22.09
CA LEU A 356 10.11 17.99 22.55
C LEU A 356 11.16 18.23 21.45
N LYS A 357 10.83 17.89 20.20
CA LYS A 357 11.70 18.06 19.03
C LYS A 357 10.89 18.57 17.83
N PRO A 358 10.66 19.89 17.75
CA PRO A 358 9.89 20.51 16.68
C PRO A 358 10.46 20.24 15.28
N LEU A 359 9.56 20.08 14.32
CA LEU A 359 9.88 19.91 12.90
C LEU A 359 9.29 21.10 12.11
N ASP A 360 10.04 21.71 11.18
CA ASP A 360 9.50 22.67 10.20
C ASP A 360 8.70 21.92 9.12
N LEU A 361 7.59 21.32 9.55
CA LEU A 361 6.68 20.55 8.72
C LEU A 361 5.25 20.92 9.09
N ILE A 362 4.40 21.05 8.07
CA ILE A 362 2.95 21.15 8.27
C ILE A 362 2.29 19.87 7.77
N PHE A 363 1.17 19.50 8.35
CA PHE A 363 0.48 18.28 7.94
C PHE A 363 -1.03 18.41 7.94
N GLY A 364 -1.67 17.42 7.35
CA GLY A 364 -3.09 17.20 7.45
C GLY A 364 -3.42 15.72 7.61
N GLY A 365 -4.70 15.45 7.86
CA GLY A 365 -5.21 14.09 7.97
C GLY A 365 -6.73 14.08 8.03
N GLN A 366 -7.29 12.89 8.05
CA GLN A 366 -8.73 12.67 8.13
C GLN A 366 -9.21 12.65 9.59
N PHE A 367 -10.31 13.33 9.88
CA PHE A 367 -10.97 13.33 11.18
C PHE A 367 -12.47 13.13 10.97
N THR A 368 -13.17 12.71 12.02
CA THR A 368 -14.63 12.75 12.08
C THR A 368 -15.09 14.01 12.82
N ILE A 369 -16.32 14.45 12.56
CA ILE A 369 -16.84 15.71 13.12
C ILE A 369 -16.94 15.68 14.65
N ASP A 370 -17.32 14.54 15.23
CA ASP A 370 -17.40 14.31 16.68
C ASP A 370 -16.02 14.53 17.33
N LEU A 371 -14.95 14.00 16.73
CA LEU A 371 -13.59 14.19 17.24
C LEU A 371 -13.17 15.64 17.29
N ILE A 372 -13.58 16.47 16.32
CA ILE A 372 -13.25 17.90 16.31
C ILE A 372 -14.04 18.65 17.37
N ILE A 373 -15.36 18.41 17.44
CA ILE A 373 -16.25 19.12 18.37
C ILE A 373 -15.91 18.78 19.82
N GLU A 374 -15.79 17.49 20.14
CA GLU A 374 -15.58 17.02 21.51
C GLU A 374 -14.16 17.31 22.03
N ARG A 375 -13.19 17.52 21.13
CA ARG A 375 -11.76 17.58 21.49
C ARG A 375 -11.06 18.82 20.97
N ARG A 376 -11.77 19.94 20.99
CA ARG A 376 -11.28 21.24 20.54
C ARG A 376 -9.87 21.56 21.05
N THR A 377 -9.61 21.42 22.35
CA THR A 377 -8.30 21.71 22.95
C THR A 377 -7.17 20.84 22.39
N LEU A 378 -7.45 19.57 22.10
CA LEU A 378 -6.50 18.64 21.51
C LEU A 378 -6.20 18.99 20.05
N ILE A 379 -7.23 19.39 19.29
CA ILE A 379 -7.08 19.86 17.91
C ILE A 379 -6.31 21.18 17.87
N GLU A 380 -6.55 22.10 18.81
CA GLU A 380 -5.78 23.34 18.97
C GLU A 380 -4.30 23.04 19.27
N ARG A 381 -4.02 22.07 20.17
CA ARG A 381 -2.65 21.60 20.43
C ARG A 381 -1.99 20.99 19.19
N LEU A 382 -2.71 20.18 18.42
CA LEU A 382 -2.24 19.65 17.13
C LEU A 382 -1.95 20.77 16.12
N SER A 383 -2.80 21.79 16.08
CA SER A 383 -2.60 22.97 15.22
C SER A 383 -1.31 23.70 15.62
N ASN A 384 -1.05 23.91 16.91
CA ASN A 384 0.21 24.48 17.37
C ASN A 384 1.43 23.63 16.96
N ASN A 385 1.24 22.32 16.78
CA ASN A 385 2.25 21.37 16.34
C ASN A 385 2.29 21.10 14.82
N GLY A 386 1.58 21.88 14.01
CA GLY A 386 1.71 21.86 12.55
C GLY A 386 0.52 21.32 11.76
N LEU A 387 -0.59 20.92 12.41
CA LEU A 387 -1.83 20.57 11.70
C LEU A 387 -2.39 21.82 10.98
N ARG A 388 -2.52 21.76 9.65
CA ARG A 388 -3.02 22.86 8.81
C ARG A 388 -4.17 22.50 7.90
N TYR A 389 -4.45 21.20 7.75
CA TYR A 389 -5.54 20.73 6.91
C TYR A 389 -6.25 19.56 7.59
N VAL A 390 -7.58 19.60 7.57
CA VAL A 390 -8.42 18.53 8.12
C VAL A 390 -9.40 18.12 7.04
N PHE A 391 -9.36 16.84 6.68
CA PHE A 391 -10.39 16.22 5.84
C PHE A 391 -11.50 15.68 6.73
N LEU A 392 -12.76 16.02 6.44
CA LEU A 392 -13.93 15.63 7.22
C LEU A 392 -14.92 14.86 6.36
N GLY A 393 -15.25 13.64 6.77
CA GLY A 393 -16.40 12.90 6.25
C GLY A 393 -17.67 13.38 6.94
N LEU A 394 -18.40 14.33 6.33
CA LEU A 394 -19.73 14.75 6.83
C LEU A 394 -20.83 13.75 6.45
N GLU A 395 -20.69 13.15 5.25
CA GLU A 395 -21.59 12.16 4.61
C GLU A 395 -23.04 12.63 4.36
N THR A 396 -23.72 13.23 5.34
CA THR A 396 -25.08 13.77 5.20
C THR A 396 -25.31 14.95 6.14
N LEU A 397 -26.20 15.86 5.74
CA LEU A 397 -26.73 16.94 6.60
C LEU A 397 -28.18 16.67 7.06
N SER A 398 -28.81 15.60 6.57
CA SER A 398 -30.16 15.18 6.96
C SER A 398 -30.14 14.48 8.32
N LEU A 399 -30.93 14.97 9.29
CA LEU A 399 -31.01 14.43 10.65
C LEU A 399 -31.52 12.98 10.68
N ASP A 400 -32.50 12.64 9.84
CA ASP A 400 -33.07 11.28 9.79
C ASP A 400 -32.07 10.27 9.24
N ASN A 401 -31.33 10.67 8.20
CA ASN A 401 -30.22 9.86 7.68
C ASN A 401 -29.08 9.82 8.70
N LEU A 402 -28.81 10.92 9.41
CA LEU A 402 -27.79 10.99 10.45
C LEU A 402 -28.09 10.03 11.60
N ILE A 403 -29.36 9.82 12.00
CA ILE A 403 -29.73 8.80 13.01
C ILE A 403 -29.45 7.38 12.50
N LEU A 404 -29.74 7.09 11.22
CA LEU A 404 -29.37 5.82 10.58
C LEU A 404 -27.84 5.63 10.47
N TYR A 405 -27.08 6.70 10.23
CA TYR A 405 -25.61 6.68 10.21
C TYR A 405 -25.00 6.59 11.62
N LEU A 406 -25.52 7.34 12.60
CA LEU A 406 -25.01 7.43 13.97
C LEU A 406 -25.29 6.17 14.79
N ASN A 407 -26.43 5.51 14.57
CA ASN A 407 -26.66 4.18 15.13
C ASN A 407 -25.60 3.15 14.67
N ASN A 408 -24.90 3.43 13.56
CA ASN A 408 -23.80 2.64 13.01
C ASN A 408 -22.39 3.27 13.21
N LEU A 409 -22.28 4.48 13.78
CA LEU A 409 -21.02 5.13 14.19
C LEU A 409 -20.67 4.85 15.66
N THR A 410 -21.42 3.96 16.31
CA THR A 410 -21.05 3.51 17.65
C THR A 410 -19.67 2.83 17.58
N PRO A 411 -18.73 3.17 18.49
CA PRO A 411 -17.56 2.34 18.72
C PRO A 411 -18.03 0.90 18.86
N ALA A 412 -17.51 -0.01 18.03
CA ALA A 412 -17.89 -1.41 18.13
C ALA A 412 -17.74 -1.83 19.60
N LYS A 413 -18.83 -2.31 20.22
CA LYS A 413 -18.82 -2.79 21.62
C LYS A 413 -17.57 -3.66 21.79
N ARG A 414 -16.71 -3.33 22.76
CA ARG A 414 -15.54 -4.16 23.09
C ARG A 414 -16.03 -5.59 23.33
N VAL A 415 -15.71 -6.50 22.41
CA VAL A 415 -15.83 -7.96 22.62
C VAL A 415 -14.45 -8.47 22.98
#